data_AF-A0A3N5XVT9-F1
#
_entry.id   AF-A0A3N5XVT9-F1
#
_cell.length_a   1.000
_cell.length_b   1.000
_cell.length_c   1.000
_cell.angle_alpha   90.00
_cell.angle_beta   90.00
_cell.angle_gamma   90.00
#
_symmetry.space_group_name_H-M   'P 1'
#
loop_
_entity.id
_entity.type
_entity.pdbx_description
1 polymer ?
#
loop_
_entity_poly.entity_id
_entity_poly.type
_entity_poly.pdbx_seq_one_letter_code
_entity_poly.pdbx_strand_id
1 'polypeptide(L)'
;MMMRTIAMIGILLFFATSAFGQSPPNLLNDFDAVLPQVAKGVRGGTEVETTILLVNPNSTSVSLELTSSSESLLAATTIAMASMERRELKLSEGELVSGWVRVRASETISVSAVIVTSETQGGQESVSQATVLAEPLASSVVIPVFYRSQTIQNTGIAVFFRELGMFRFKLFDASGALVAEANRLRRSDGESPDHLALFVNELFQYEPPENFVGWIQLSAYDQQARGFAAMALYTTGHRIVTAQSTKIDAEAAYILALKGEGLLEDLRTQYGFDVYSQVSAPNSWTIKASDEVARALERDPRVEKVEPSLVPPPLSL
;
A
#
# COMPACT_ATOMS: atom_id res chain seq x y z
N MET A 1 29.47 -31.99 12.98
CA MET A 1 28.75 -30.83 13.54
C MET A 1 29.23 -29.61 12.75
N MET A 2 28.59 -29.35 11.61
CA MET A 2 28.99 -28.30 10.66
C MET A 2 28.09 -27.09 10.88
N MET A 3 28.68 -25.95 11.25
CA MET A 3 28.00 -24.65 11.26
C MET A 3 27.61 -24.29 9.82
N ARG A 4 26.31 -24.20 9.56
CA ARG A 4 25.75 -23.62 8.32
C ARG A 4 25.69 -22.11 8.49
N THR A 5 26.64 -21.42 7.86
CA THR A 5 26.60 -19.96 7.68
C THR A 5 25.54 -19.63 6.64
N ILE A 6 24.41 -19.05 7.04
CA ILE A 6 23.41 -18.51 6.12
C ILE A 6 23.86 -17.10 5.75
N ALA A 7 24.26 -16.94 4.49
CA ALA A 7 24.63 -15.66 3.91
C ALA A 7 23.37 -14.80 3.71
N MET A 8 23.32 -13.68 4.42
CA MET A 8 22.34 -12.61 4.24
C MET A 8 22.79 -11.78 3.04
N ILE A 9 22.09 -11.90 1.90
CA ILE A 9 22.46 -11.25 0.63
C ILE A 9 21.48 -10.10 0.36
N GLY A 10 22.01 -8.88 0.36
CA GLY A 10 21.34 -7.67 -0.10
C GLY A 10 21.06 -7.72 -1.60
N ILE A 11 19.88 -7.25 -2.01
CA ILE A 11 19.40 -7.24 -3.38
C ILE A 11 19.36 -5.80 -3.87
N LEU A 12 20.09 -5.52 -4.94
CA LEU A 12 20.04 -4.28 -5.71
C LEU A 12 19.86 -4.68 -7.18
N LEU A 13 18.78 -4.26 -7.82
CA LEU A 13 18.51 -4.47 -9.25
C LEU A 13 17.87 -3.21 -9.83
N PHE A 14 18.55 -2.63 -10.82
CA PHE A 14 18.08 -1.55 -11.68
C PHE A 14 17.17 -2.10 -12.78
N PHE A 15 16.11 -1.38 -13.15
CA PHE A 15 15.48 -1.51 -14.46
C PHE A 15 15.21 -0.12 -15.07
N ALA A 16 15.63 0.03 -16.33
CA ALA A 16 15.36 1.18 -17.15
C ALA A 16 13.92 1.15 -17.70
N THR A 17 13.38 2.34 -17.87
CA THR A 17 12.02 2.71 -18.29
C THR A 17 11.67 2.32 -19.73
N SER A 18 10.43 1.91 -19.96
CA SER A 18 9.71 2.25 -21.19
C SER A 18 8.31 2.74 -20.85
N ALA A 19 8.05 3.99 -21.20
CA ALA A 19 6.76 4.67 -21.07
C ALA A 19 5.73 4.05 -22.01
N PHE A 20 4.62 3.56 -21.46
CA PHE A 20 3.39 3.32 -22.21
C PHE A 20 2.37 4.41 -21.87
N GLY A 21 1.85 5.05 -22.92
CA GLY A 21 0.82 6.07 -22.81
C GLY A 21 -0.42 5.51 -22.14
N GLN A 22 -0.69 5.96 -20.92
CA GLN A 22 -1.95 5.71 -20.24
C GLN A 22 -2.95 6.79 -20.69
N SER A 23 -4.04 6.35 -21.31
CA SER A 23 -5.29 7.10 -21.34
C SER A 23 -5.67 7.49 -19.90
N PRO A 24 -6.24 8.69 -19.66
CA PRO A 24 -6.64 9.07 -18.31
C PRO A 24 -7.63 8.03 -17.77
N PRO A 25 -7.42 7.51 -16.54
CA PRO A 25 -8.34 6.55 -15.95
C PRO A 25 -9.74 7.17 -15.86
N ASN A 26 -10.76 6.37 -16.18
CA ASN A 26 -12.16 6.77 -16.09
C ASN A 26 -12.55 6.78 -14.61
N LEU A 27 -12.49 7.96 -14.02
CA LEU A 27 -12.50 8.20 -12.59
C LEU A 27 -13.92 8.20 -11.99
N LEU A 28 -14.66 7.09 -11.98
CA LEU A 28 -15.98 7.02 -11.33
C LEU A 28 -16.14 5.70 -10.54
N ASN A 29 -16.04 5.78 -9.21
CA ASN A 29 -16.19 4.68 -8.23
C ASN A 29 -15.12 3.58 -8.24
N ASP A 30 -13.86 3.93 -8.49
CA ASP A 30 -12.80 2.91 -8.53
C ASP A 30 -12.33 2.48 -7.14
N PHE A 31 -12.51 1.21 -6.79
CA PHE A 31 -11.72 0.54 -5.76
C PHE A 31 -10.26 0.55 -6.20
N ASP A 32 -9.36 0.97 -5.31
CA ASP A 32 -7.92 1.06 -5.58
C ASP A 32 -7.15 0.59 -4.34
N ALA A 33 -6.62 -0.63 -4.41
CA ALA A 33 -5.86 -1.24 -3.33
C ALA A 33 -4.59 -1.89 -3.88
N VAL A 34 -3.60 -2.05 -2.99
CA VAL A 34 -2.28 -2.54 -3.35
C VAL A 34 -1.90 -3.67 -2.43
N LEU A 35 -1.40 -4.76 -2.99
CA LEU A 35 -0.61 -5.76 -2.27
C LEU A 35 0.84 -5.21 -2.23
N PRO A 36 1.29 -4.61 -1.11
CA PRO A 36 2.56 -3.89 -1.10
C PRO A 36 3.76 -4.83 -1.21
N GLN A 37 3.56 -6.13 -0.97
CA GLN A 37 4.56 -7.16 -1.15
C GLN A 37 3.95 -8.42 -1.80
N VAL A 38 4.51 -8.81 -2.94
CA VAL A 38 4.24 -10.04 -3.68
C VAL A 38 5.59 -10.58 -4.18
N ALA A 39 5.76 -11.91 -4.22
CA ALA A 39 6.98 -12.53 -4.71
C ALA A 39 6.71 -13.87 -5.39
N LYS A 40 7.53 -14.25 -6.37
CA LYS A 40 7.47 -15.57 -7.01
C LYS A 40 8.83 -16.03 -7.48
N GLY A 41 8.98 -17.32 -7.72
CA GLY A 41 10.13 -17.91 -8.40
C GLY A 41 11.14 -18.53 -7.43
N VAL A 42 12.31 -18.87 -7.95
CA VAL A 42 13.30 -19.70 -7.25
C VAL A 42 14.61 -18.95 -7.04
N ARG A 43 15.20 -19.07 -5.85
CA ARG A 43 16.58 -18.65 -5.57
C ARG A 43 17.21 -19.47 -4.46
N GLY A 44 18.46 -19.91 -4.69
CA GLY A 44 19.32 -20.46 -3.64
C GLY A 44 18.74 -21.68 -2.91
N GLY A 45 17.92 -22.49 -3.59
CA GLY A 45 17.28 -23.65 -2.99
C GLY A 45 15.88 -23.39 -2.42
N THR A 46 15.41 -22.14 -2.39
CA THR A 46 14.06 -21.77 -1.95
C THR A 46 13.18 -21.43 -3.15
N GLU A 47 11.96 -21.96 -3.16
CA GLU A 47 10.89 -21.58 -4.07
C GLU A 47 9.88 -20.73 -3.33
N VAL A 48 9.39 -19.70 -4.01
CA VAL A 48 8.33 -18.81 -3.53
C VAL A 48 7.18 -18.87 -4.52
N GLU A 49 6.01 -19.25 -4.05
CA GLU A 49 4.76 -19.19 -4.80
C GLU A 49 3.85 -18.14 -4.17
N THR A 50 3.27 -17.25 -4.98
CA THR A 50 2.15 -16.42 -4.55
C THR A 50 0.87 -16.82 -5.28
N THR A 51 -0.21 -17.04 -4.54
CA THR A 51 -1.57 -17.10 -5.09
C THR A 51 -2.32 -15.83 -4.73
N ILE A 52 -2.69 -15.02 -5.74
CA ILE A 52 -3.57 -13.86 -5.56
C ILE A 52 -5.01 -14.35 -5.67
N LEU A 53 -5.79 -14.09 -4.62
CA LEU A 53 -7.20 -14.39 -4.52
C LEU A 53 -8.02 -13.11 -4.73
N LEU A 54 -8.88 -13.15 -5.74
CA LEU A 54 -9.82 -12.09 -6.08
C LEU A 54 -11.24 -12.60 -5.84
N VAL A 55 -12.06 -11.83 -5.15
CA VAL A 55 -13.48 -12.13 -4.93
C VAL A 55 -14.30 -10.90 -5.26
N ASN A 56 -15.26 -11.06 -6.17
CA ASN A 56 -16.28 -10.06 -6.45
C ASN A 56 -17.50 -10.33 -5.55
N PRO A 57 -17.74 -9.55 -4.48
CA PRO A 57 -18.89 -9.73 -3.60
C PRO A 57 -20.17 -9.10 -4.15
N ASN A 58 -20.10 -8.40 -5.30
CA ASN A 58 -21.20 -7.61 -5.81
C ASN A 58 -22.19 -8.48 -6.58
N SER A 59 -23.43 -7.99 -6.67
CA SER A 59 -24.49 -8.60 -7.46
C SER A 59 -24.34 -8.38 -8.97
N THR A 60 -23.41 -7.51 -9.37
CA THR A 60 -23.07 -7.12 -10.74
C THR A 60 -21.68 -7.64 -11.15
N SER A 61 -21.42 -7.68 -12.46
CA SER A 61 -20.08 -7.96 -12.98
C SER A 61 -19.16 -6.76 -12.81
N VAL A 62 -17.89 -7.00 -12.50
CA VAL A 62 -16.88 -5.96 -12.28
C VAL A 62 -15.72 -6.17 -13.24
N SER A 63 -15.18 -5.09 -13.79
CA SER A 63 -13.93 -5.11 -14.55
C SER A 63 -12.78 -4.69 -13.64
N LEU A 64 -11.72 -5.50 -13.61
CA LEU A 64 -10.53 -5.31 -12.80
C LEU A 64 -9.33 -5.00 -13.66
N GLU A 65 -8.52 -4.04 -13.26
CA GLU A 65 -7.19 -3.79 -13.81
C GLU A 65 -6.14 -4.19 -12.78
N LEU A 66 -5.26 -5.11 -13.17
CA LEU A 66 -4.09 -5.51 -12.39
C LEU A 66 -2.85 -4.92 -13.04
N THR A 67 -2.07 -4.22 -12.23
CA THR A 67 -0.75 -3.70 -12.59
C THR A 67 0.26 -4.13 -11.53
N SER A 68 1.54 -4.20 -11.89
CA SER A 68 2.59 -4.63 -10.98
C SER A 68 3.89 -3.86 -11.21
N SER A 69 4.86 -4.07 -10.33
CA SER A 69 6.20 -3.47 -10.45
C SER A 69 6.97 -3.90 -11.70
N SER A 70 6.65 -5.06 -12.28
CA SER A 70 7.33 -5.57 -13.47
C SER A 70 6.53 -6.64 -14.20
N GLU A 71 6.64 -6.69 -15.53
CA GLU A 71 5.99 -7.73 -16.33
C GLU A 71 6.45 -9.15 -15.94
N SER A 72 7.69 -9.28 -15.47
CA SER A 72 8.23 -10.55 -14.97
C SER A 72 7.49 -11.03 -13.71
N LEU A 73 6.98 -10.13 -12.87
CA LEU A 73 6.16 -10.47 -11.71
C LEU A 73 4.73 -10.85 -12.13
N LEU A 74 4.04 -9.90 -12.77
CA LEU A 74 2.70 -10.07 -13.32
C LEU A 74 2.51 -9.05 -14.46
N ALA A 75 2.29 -9.54 -15.68
CA ALA A 75 1.96 -8.68 -16.81
C ALA A 75 0.66 -7.91 -16.54
N ALA A 76 0.62 -6.63 -16.93
CA ALA A 76 -0.57 -5.80 -16.79
C ALA A 76 -1.75 -6.46 -17.52
N THR A 77 -2.89 -6.60 -16.85
CA THR A 77 -4.03 -7.35 -17.38
C THR A 77 -5.36 -6.80 -16.88
N THR A 78 -6.39 -6.96 -17.71
CA THR A 78 -7.77 -6.65 -17.35
C THR A 78 -8.56 -7.94 -17.21
N ILE A 79 -9.25 -8.09 -16.08
CA ILE A 79 -10.01 -9.28 -15.71
C ILE A 79 -11.46 -8.87 -15.53
N ALA A 80 -12.35 -9.40 -16.37
CA ALA A 80 -13.78 -9.35 -16.13
C ALA A 80 -14.18 -10.44 -15.13
N MET A 81 -14.81 -10.05 -14.02
CA MET A 81 -15.36 -10.95 -13.02
C MET A 81 -16.89 -10.88 -13.02
N ALA A 82 -17.54 -12.03 -13.11
CA ALA A 82 -18.98 -12.15 -12.94
C ALA A 82 -19.39 -11.84 -11.49
N SER A 83 -20.70 -11.62 -11.31
CA SER A 83 -21.34 -11.49 -9.99
C SER A 83 -21.01 -12.68 -9.10
N MET A 84 -20.62 -12.42 -7.85
CA MET A 84 -20.23 -13.45 -6.86
C MET A 84 -19.07 -14.37 -7.29
N GLU A 85 -18.27 -13.99 -8.29
CA GLU A 85 -17.16 -14.81 -8.79
C GLU A 85 -15.95 -14.77 -7.84
N ARG A 86 -15.25 -15.91 -7.74
CA ARG A 86 -13.90 -16.03 -7.18
C ARG A 86 -12.92 -16.39 -8.29
N ARG A 87 -11.77 -15.72 -8.32
CA ARG A 87 -10.67 -16.02 -9.23
C ARG A 87 -9.34 -16.12 -8.49
N GLU A 88 -8.49 -17.03 -8.93
CA GLU A 88 -7.14 -17.23 -8.39
C GLU A 88 -6.09 -17.04 -9.48
N LEU A 89 -5.04 -16.28 -9.17
CA LEU A 89 -3.89 -16.09 -10.04
C LEU A 89 -2.67 -16.67 -9.34
N LYS A 90 -2.09 -17.72 -9.93
CA LYS A 90 -0.91 -18.40 -9.37
C LYS A 90 0.37 -17.85 -10.00
N LEU A 91 1.34 -17.55 -9.14
CA LEU A 91 2.63 -16.96 -9.46
C LEU A 91 3.74 -17.83 -8.85
N SER A 92 4.32 -18.77 -9.61
CA SER A 92 5.34 -19.71 -9.07
C SER A 92 6.58 -19.87 -9.96
N GLU A 93 6.51 -19.53 -11.24
CA GLU A 93 7.59 -19.83 -12.18
C GLU A 93 8.60 -18.69 -12.37
N GLY A 94 9.85 -19.08 -12.63
CA GLY A 94 10.94 -18.20 -13.06
C GLY A 94 12.01 -17.94 -11.99
N GLU A 95 12.90 -16.99 -12.28
CA GLU A 95 13.82 -16.46 -11.28
C GLU A 95 13.04 -15.73 -10.17
N LEU A 96 13.59 -15.70 -8.95
CA LEU A 96 12.96 -14.99 -7.85
C LEU A 96 12.81 -13.50 -8.16
N VAL A 97 11.56 -13.04 -8.25
CA VAL A 97 11.17 -11.64 -8.43
C VAL A 97 10.19 -11.25 -7.33
N SER A 98 10.30 -10.01 -6.85
CA SER A 98 9.39 -9.45 -5.85
C SER A 98 9.03 -8.00 -6.16
N GLY A 99 7.88 -7.57 -5.67
CA GLY A 99 7.43 -6.18 -5.78
C GLY A 99 5.99 -6.04 -5.31
N TRP A 100 5.21 -5.21 -6.01
CA TRP A 100 3.83 -4.91 -5.66
C TRP A 100 2.87 -5.33 -6.76
N VAL A 101 1.60 -5.52 -6.37
CA VAL A 101 0.47 -5.66 -7.31
C VAL A 101 -0.63 -4.69 -6.89
N ARG A 102 -1.06 -3.83 -7.81
CA ARG A 102 -2.16 -2.88 -7.62
C ARG A 102 -3.38 -3.40 -8.35
N VAL A 103 -4.52 -3.33 -7.68
CA VAL A 103 -5.81 -3.72 -8.23
C VAL A 103 -6.71 -2.50 -8.26
N ARG A 104 -7.16 -2.15 -9.45
CA ARG A 104 -8.21 -1.16 -9.69
C ARG A 104 -9.47 -1.82 -10.19
N ALA A 105 -10.62 -1.34 -9.78
CA ALA A 105 -11.90 -1.96 -10.13
C ALA A 105 -13.02 -0.93 -10.08
N SER A 106 -14.01 -1.02 -10.96
CA SER A 106 -15.18 -0.11 -10.95
C SER A 106 -16.10 -0.26 -9.72
N GLU A 107 -15.88 -1.30 -8.91
CA GLU A 107 -16.63 -1.57 -7.67
C GLU A 107 -15.70 -2.24 -6.63
N THR A 108 -16.10 -2.22 -5.36
CA THR A 108 -15.36 -2.86 -4.27
C THR A 108 -15.18 -4.35 -4.50
N ILE A 109 -13.96 -4.84 -4.35
CA ILE A 109 -13.62 -6.26 -4.40
C ILE A 109 -12.80 -6.66 -3.17
N SER A 110 -12.76 -7.95 -2.87
CA SER A 110 -11.83 -8.48 -1.88
C SER A 110 -10.59 -9.05 -2.58
N VAL A 111 -9.42 -8.59 -2.15
CA VAL A 111 -8.12 -8.96 -2.70
C VAL A 111 -7.19 -9.39 -1.57
N SER A 112 -6.59 -10.57 -1.72
CA SER A 112 -5.52 -11.04 -0.85
C SER A 112 -4.49 -11.83 -1.65
N ALA A 113 -3.30 -11.99 -1.10
CA ALA A 113 -2.27 -12.85 -1.65
C ALA A 113 -1.78 -13.82 -0.58
N VAL A 114 -1.64 -15.08 -0.93
CA VAL A 114 -1.02 -16.10 -0.08
C VAL A 114 0.36 -16.40 -0.63
N ILE A 115 1.39 -16.07 0.14
CA ILE A 115 2.79 -16.33 -0.19
C ILE A 115 3.20 -17.60 0.54
N VAL A 116 3.65 -18.59 -0.22
CA VAL A 116 4.17 -19.86 0.29
C VAL A 116 5.64 -19.96 -0.07
N THR A 117 6.44 -20.40 0.89
CA THR A 117 7.87 -20.68 0.70
C THR A 117 8.13 -22.16 0.93
N SER A 118 8.89 -22.79 0.04
CA SER A 118 9.23 -24.22 0.08
C SER A 118 10.70 -24.43 -0.27
N GLU A 119 11.24 -25.60 0.11
CA GLU A 119 12.56 -26.04 -0.35
C GLU A 119 12.44 -26.71 -1.73
N THR A 120 13.33 -26.39 -2.66
CA THR A 120 13.30 -26.93 -4.04
C THR A 120 13.82 -28.36 -4.18
N GLN A 121 14.56 -28.89 -3.19
CA GLN A 121 15.11 -30.25 -3.24
C GLN A 121 14.47 -31.16 -2.18
N GLY A 122 13.65 -32.10 -2.62
CA GLY A 122 13.28 -33.29 -1.86
C GLY A 122 12.25 -33.14 -0.74
N GLY A 123 11.75 -31.93 -0.46
CA GLY A 123 10.72 -31.69 0.55
C GLY A 123 9.52 -30.93 -0.03
N GLN A 124 8.34 -31.55 -0.06
CA GLN A 124 7.07 -30.84 -0.30
C GLN A 124 6.60 -30.05 0.94
N GLU A 125 7.47 -29.83 1.93
CA GLU A 125 7.09 -29.21 3.17
C GLU A 125 7.18 -27.69 3.02
N SER A 126 6.02 -27.02 3.09
CA SER A 126 5.96 -25.57 3.16
C SER A 126 6.73 -25.09 4.40
N VAL A 127 7.80 -24.34 4.17
CA VAL A 127 8.67 -23.77 5.20
C VAL A 127 7.94 -22.64 5.93
N SER A 128 7.16 -21.85 5.19
CA SER A 128 6.32 -20.79 5.75
C SER A 128 5.23 -20.34 4.78
N GLN A 129 4.14 -19.84 5.34
CA GLN A 129 3.01 -19.26 4.64
C GLN A 129 2.64 -17.92 5.29
N ALA A 130 2.38 -16.90 4.46
CA ALA A 130 1.91 -15.60 4.88
C ALA A 130 0.74 -15.12 4.00
N THR A 131 -0.29 -14.54 4.62
CA THR A 131 -1.43 -13.95 3.89
C THR A 131 -1.31 -12.43 3.89
N VAL A 132 -1.05 -11.84 2.74
CA VAL A 132 -1.03 -10.39 2.53
C VAL A 132 -2.45 -9.93 2.15
N LEU A 133 -2.97 -8.95 2.88
CA LEU A 133 -4.22 -8.29 2.50
C LEU A 133 -3.88 -7.07 1.63
N ALA A 134 -4.75 -6.75 0.67
CA ALA A 134 -4.59 -5.54 -0.10
C ALA A 134 -4.86 -4.31 0.79
N GLU A 135 -3.92 -3.37 0.76
CA GLU A 135 -3.96 -2.14 1.54
C GLU A 135 -4.47 -1.00 0.66
N PRO A 136 -5.51 -0.27 1.08
CA PRO A 136 -5.95 0.94 0.39
C PRO A 136 -4.91 2.05 0.58
N LEU A 137 -4.82 2.94 -0.41
CA LEU A 137 -3.91 4.08 -0.35
C LEU A 137 -4.22 5.02 0.84
N ALA A 138 -3.17 5.62 1.40
CA ALA A 138 -3.19 6.46 2.59
C ALA A 138 -2.18 7.63 2.46
N SER A 139 -2.34 8.63 3.32
CA SER A 139 -1.47 9.81 3.40
C SER A 139 -0.57 9.75 4.64
N SER A 140 -1.04 9.10 5.70
CA SER A 140 -0.30 8.81 6.91
C SER A 140 -0.75 7.49 7.57
N VAL A 141 0.20 6.67 8.02
CA VAL A 141 -0.07 5.41 8.73
C VAL A 141 0.86 5.21 9.93
N VAL A 142 0.38 4.47 10.94
CA VAL A 142 1.20 3.86 12.00
C VAL A 142 1.34 2.36 11.76
N ILE A 143 2.54 1.84 11.99
CA ILE A 143 2.84 0.41 11.97
C ILE A 143 3.53 0.01 13.27
N PRO A 144 3.02 -0.96 14.04
CA PRO A 144 3.72 -1.50 15.21
C PRO A 144 5.06 -2.11 14.82
N VAL A 145 6.08 -1.88 15.64
CA VAL A 145 7.44 -2.37 15.42
C VAL A 145 7.91 -3.21 16.58
N PHE A 146 8.49 -4.36 16.23
CA PHE A 146 9.17 -5.27 17.14
C PHE A 146 10.57 -5.57 16.59
N TYR A 147 11.58 -5.47 17.44
CA TYR A 147 12.95 -5.81 17.06
C TYR A 147 13.61 -6.63 18.17
N ARG A 148 14.13 -7.80 17.79
CA ARG A 148 14.69 -8.80 18.70
C ARG A 148 13.82 -9.00 19.95
N SER A 149 12.51 -9.10 19.75
CA SER A 149 11.57 -9.45 20.81
C SER A 149 11.50 -10.97 20.98
N GLN A 150 10.81 -11.43 22.02
CA GLN A 150 10.64 -12.87 22.28
C GLN A 150 10.03 -13.64 21.09
N THR A 151 9.18 -12.99 20.29
CA THR A 151 8.44 -13.62 19.20
C THR A 151 8.79 -13.08 17.83
N ILE A 152 9.41 -11.90 17.71
CA ILE A 152 9.72 -11.27 16.43
C ILE A 152 11.19 -10.86 16.39
N GLN A 153 11.92 -11.38 15.41
CA GLN A 153 13.33 -11.07 15.22
C GLN A 153 13.50 -9.67 14.66
N ASN A 154 12.74 -9.34 13.61
CA ASN A 154 12.82 -8.05 12.96
C ASN A 154 11.51 -7.78 12.19
N THR A 155 10.93 -6.59 12.39
CA THR A 155 9.82 -6.13 11.55
C THR A 155 10.37 -5.69 10.19
N GLY A 156 9.87 -6.31 9.11
CA GLY A 156 9.97 -5.83 7.75
C GLY A 156 8.85 -4.84 7.43
N ILE A 157 9.13 -3.84 6.62
CA ILE A 157 8.17 -2.84 6.15
C ILE A 157 8.19 -2.88 4.63
N ALA A 158 7.01 -3.05 4.03
CA ALA A 158 6.80 -2.95 2.58
C ALA A 158 5.91 -1.75 2.27
N VAL A 159 6.32 -0.92 1.31
CA VAL A 159 5.65 0.30 0.91
C VAL A 159 5.58 0.39 -0.60
N PHE A 160 4.39 0.63 -1.13
CA PHE A 160 4.18 1.10 -2.50
C PHE A 160 3.97 2.60 -2.49
N PHE A 161 4.72 3.34 -3.31
CA PHE A 161 4.55 4.77 -3.49
C PHE A 161 3.75 5.04 -4.76
N ARG A 162 2.58 5.67 -4.63
CA ARG A 162 1.72 6.01 -5.76
C ARG A 162 2.19 7.24 -6.51
N GLU A 163 2.63 8.26 -5.79
CA GLU A 163 3.01 9.56 -6.34
C GLU A 163 4.51 9.84 -6.12
N LEU A 164 5.06 10.78 -6.89
CA LEU A 164 6.45 11.24 -6.72
C LEU A 164 6.54 12.18 -5.53
N GLY A 165 7.58 12.06 -4.70
CA GLY A 165 7.72 12.92 -3.55
C GLY A 165 8.60 12.34 -2.46
N MET A 166 8.79 13.12 -1.41
CA MET A 166 9.50 12.69 -0.21
C MET A 166 8.52 12.04 0.76
N PHE A 167 8.91 10.89 1.31
CA PHE A 167 8.17 10.15 2.32
C PHE A 167 9.03 10.07 3.57
N ARG A 168 8.42 10.40 4.71
CA ARG A 168 9.08 10.46 6.00
C ARG A 168 8.65 9.29 6.87
N PHE A 169 9.64 8.58 7.39
CA PHE A 169 9.51 7.51 8.35
C PHE A 169 10.05 8.00 9.69
N LYS A 170 9.25 7.93 10.75
CA LYS A 170 9.67 8.23 12.11
C LYS A 170 9.47 7.00 12.98
N LEU A 171 10.53 6.55 13.64
CA LEU A 171 10.50 5.46 14.60
C LEU A 171 10.35 6.03 16.00
N PHE A 172 9.32 5.60 16.71
CA PHE A 172 9.08 5.95 18.10
C PHE A 172 9.22 4.72 18.99
N ASP A 173 9.71 4.90 20.21
CA ASP A 173 9.69 3.86 21.23
C ASP A 173 8.32 3.76 21.92
N ALA A 174 8.14 2.76 22.78
CA ALA A 174 6.91 2.56 23.55
C ALA A 174 6.51 3.75 24.45
N SER A 175 7.42 4.68 24.77
CA SER A 175 7.12 5.89 25.54
C SER A 175 6.63 7.06 24.67
N GLY A 176 6.73 6.93 23.34
CA GLY A 176 6.44 7.98 22.38
C GLY A 176 7.61 8.90 22.08
N ALA A 177 8.82 8.57 22.54
CA ALA A 177 10.01 9.33 22.18
C ALA A 177 10.46 8.96 20.76
N LEU A 178 10.84 9.98 19.97
CA LEU A 178 11.42 9.77 18.65
C LEU A 178 12.81 9.16 18.79
N VAL A 179 13.00 7.98 18.19
CA VAL A 179 14.24 7.21 18.23
C VAL A 179 15.07 7.44 16.97
N ALA A 180 14.42 7.43 15.81
CA ALA A 180 15.08 7.60 14.52
C ALA A 180 14.13 8.20 13.47
N GLU A 181 14.69 8.87 12.46
CA GLU A 181 13.95 9.36 11.29
C GLU A 181 14.70 8.96 10.02
N ALA A 182 13.95 8.57 9.00
CA ALA A 182 14.46 8.30 7.66
C ALA A 182 13.57 8.98 6.63
N ASN A 183 14.19 9.60 5.62
CA ASN A 183 13.48 10.14 4.47
C ASN A 183 13.78 9.29 3.24
N ARG A 184 12.77 9.03 2.42
CA ARG A 184 12.88 8.34 1.14
C ARG A 184 12.24 9.18 0.07
N LEU A 185 12.96 9.37 -1.03
CA LEU A 185 12.49 10.17 -2.14
C LEU A 185 12.13 9.23 -3.28
N ARG A 186 10.92 9.38 -3.82
CA ARG A 186 10.54 8.77 -5.09
C ARG A 186 10.66 9.82 -6.20
N ARG A 187 11.53 9.55 -7.18
CA ARG A 187 11.80 10.43 -8.32
C ARG A 187 11.27 9.84 -9.62
N SER A 188 11.08 10.70 -10.62
CA SER A 188 10.66 10.32 -11.98
C SER A 188 11.79 9.74 -12.83
N ASP A 189 13.03 9.78 -12.34
CA ASP A 189 14.25 9.42 -13.08
C ASP A 189 14.44 7.90 -13.25
N GLY A 190 13.54 7.09 -12.68
CA GLY A 190 13.62 5.63 -12.72
C GLY A 190 14.69 5.04 -11.78
N GLU A 191 15.47 5.87 -11.09
CA GLU A 191 16.47 5.41 -10.11
C GLU A 191 15.84 5.08 -8.75
N SER A 192 14.72 5.75 -8.43
CA SER A 192 13.99 5.50 -7.20
C SER A 192 12.91 4.45 -7.42
N PRO A 193 12.91 3.33 -6.66
CA PRO A 193 11.91 2.31 -6.86
C PRO A 193 10.54 2.84 -6.41
N ASP A 194 9.50 2.47 -7.15
CA ASP A 194 8.10 2.70 -6.79
C ASP A 194 7.64 1.85 -5.60
N HIS A 195 8.51 0.95 -5.14
CA HIS A 195 8.32 0.08 -4.00
C HIS A 195 9.57 -0.04 -3.14
N LEU A 196 9.36 -0.16 -1.83
CA LEU A 196 10.40 -0.32 -0.84
C LEU A 196 10.01 -1.47 0.08
N ALA A 197 10.88 -2.48 0.20
CA ALA A 197 10.77 -3.53 1.21
C ALA A 197 12.09 -3.62 1.98
N LEU A 198 12.08 -3.23 3.26
CA LEU A 198 13.26 -3.19 4.12
C LEU A 198 12.91 -3.62 5.54
N PHE A 199 13.88 -4.20 6.24
CA PHE A 199 13.78 -4.34 7.69
C PHE A 199 13.97 -3.00 8.40
N VAL A 200 13.45 -2.89 9.64
CA VAL A 200 13.56 -1.66 10.44
C VAL A 200 15.01 -1.18 10.58
N ASN A 201 15.93 -2.10 10.82
CA ASN A 201 17.35 -1.75 10.96
C ASN A 201 17.98 -1.24 9.66
N GLU A 202 17.51 -1.72 8.51
CA GLU A 202 17.95 -1.26 7.19
C GLU A 202 17.33 0.07 6.81
N LEU A 203 16.04 0.26 7.14
CA LEU A 203 15.29 1.48 6.87
C LEU A 203 15.91 2.69 7.59
N PHE A 204 16.23 2.54 8.87
CA PHE A 204 16.78 3.63 9.68
C PHE A 204 18.32 3.66 9.73
N GLN A 205 19.01 2.66 9.17
CA GLN A 205 20.46 2.47 9.35
C GLN A 205 20.86 2.56 10.83
N TYR A 206 20.00 1.99 11.67
CA TYR A 206 20.04 2.06 13.11
C TYR A 206 19.69 0.69 13.66
N GLU A 207 20.39 0.22 14.69
CA GLU A 207 20.09 -1.05 15.33
C GLU A 207 19.32 -0.77 16.62
N PRO A 208 17.98 -0.99 16.66
CA PRO A 208 17.23 -0.81 17.89
C PRO A 208 17.79 -1.72 19.00
N PRO A 209 17.65 -1.32 20.28
CA PRO A 209 18.07 -2.18 21.39
C PRO A 209 17.32 -3.52 21.37
N GLU A 210 17.86 -4.53 22.06
CA GLU A 210 17.16 -5.80 22.23
C GLU A 210 15.79 -5.60 22.90
N ASN A 211 14.81 -6.42 22.51
CA ASN A 211 13.42 -6.32 22.95
C ASN A 211 12.76 -4.97 22.69
N PHE A 212 13.21 -4.24 21.66
CA PHE A 212 12.58 -2.98 21.29
C PHE A 212 11.13 -3.20 20.83
N VAL A 213 10.24 -2.39 21.41
CA VAL A 213 8.83 -2.28 21.06
C VAL A 213 8.53 -0.81 20.82
N GLY A 214 7.87 -0.51 19.70
CA GLY A 214 7.57 0.84 19.30
C GLY A 214 6.65 0.89 18.10
N TRP A 215 6.70 1.98 17.35
CA TRP A 215 5.94 2.12 16.12
C TRP A 215 6.63 3.03 15.12
N ILE A 216 6.36 2.78 13.84
CA ILE A 216 6.72 3.69 12.75
C ILE A 216 5.51 4.52 12.39
N GLN A 217 5.70 5.83 12.31
CA GLN A 217 4.82 6.71 11.56
C GLN A 217 5.41 6.94 10.17
N LEU A 218 4.65 6.60 9.13
CA LEU A 218 4.96 6.91 7.74
C LEU A 218 4.00 7.96 7.22
N SER A 219 4.53 9.01 6.60
CA SER A 219 3.74 10.11 6.02
C SER A 219 4.36 10.64 4.73
N ALA A 220 3.53 11.11 3.79
CA ALA A 220 4.01 11.89 2.65
C ALA A 220 4.42 13.30 3.12
N TYR A 221 5.65 13.73 2.84
CA TYR A 221 6.22 14.99 3.31
C TYR A 221 5.43 16.20 2.82
N ASP A 222 5.04 16.18 1.53
CA ASP A 222 4.27 17.26 0.90
C ASP A 222 2.76 17.13 1.10
N GLN A 223 2.33 16.26 2.04
CA GLN A 223 0.92 15.98 2.34
C GLN A 223 0.13 15.51 1.12
N GLN A 224 0.76 14.70 0.27
CA GLN A 224 0.08 14.08 -0.87
C GLN A 224 -1.01 13.15 -0.35
N ALA A 225 -2.25 13.50 -0.65
CA ALA A 225 -3.41 12.69 -0.33
C ALA A 225 -3.28 11.31 -1.00
N ARG A 226 -3.45 10.24 -0.21
CA ARG A 226 -3.44 8.85 -0.70
C ARG A 226 -2.17 8.50 -1.50
N GLY A 227 -1.02 9.02 -1.05
CA GLY A 227 0.27 8.92 -1.76
C GLY A 227 0.94 7.54 -1.69
N PHE A 228 0.56 6.65 -0.78
CA PHE A 228 1.20 5.33 -0.64
C PHE A 228 0.27 4.25 -0.04
N ALA A 229 0.69 2.99 -0.12
CA ALA A 229 0.13 1.88 0.67
C ALA A 229 1.29 1.18 1.39
N ALA A 230 1.08 0.75 2.63
CA ALA A 230 2.15 0.17 3.44
C ALA A 230 1.65 -0.96 4.35
N MET A 231 2.53 -1.91 4.62
CA MET A 231 2.29 -3.03 5.53
C MET A 231 3.53 -3.42 6.33
N ALA A 232 3.33 -4.18 7.41
CA ALA A 232 4.38 -4.84 8.15
C ALA A 232 4.44 -6.35 7.87
N LEU A 233 5.65 -6.89 7.95
CA LEU A 233 5.96 -8.31 7.92
C LEU A 233 6.74 -8.64 9.20
N TYR A 234 6.22 -9.54 10.01
CA TYR A 234 6.88 -10.03 11.20
C TYR A 234 7.58 -11.34 10.90
N THR A 235 8.87 -11.39 11.24
CA THR A 235 9.72 -12.55 10.98
C THR A 235 10.07 -13.27 12.28
N THR A 236 9.88 -14.59 12.29
CA THR A 236 10.18 -15.47 13.43
C THR A 236 10.85 -16.75 12.92
N GLY A 237 12.17 -16.74 12.82
CA GLY A 237 12.90 -17.84 12.17
C GLY A 237 12.49 -17.93 10.71
N HIS A 238 11.88 -19.05 10.31
CA HIS A 238 11.37 -19.23 8.95
C HIS A 238 9.95 -18.68 8.74
N ARG A 239 9.21 -18.39 9.81
CA ARG A 239 7.81 -17.98 9.72
C ARG A 239 7.70 -16.49 9.41
N ILE A 240 6.73 -16.17 8.55
CA ILE A 240 6.37 -14.80 8.19
C ILE A 240 4.89 -14.59 8.55
N VAL A 241 4.60 -13.54 9.30
CA VAL A 241 3.23 -13.11 9.63
C VAL A 241 3.06 -11.69 9.12
N THR A 242 1.91 -11.38 8.53
CA THR A 242 1.60 -10.03 8.04
C THR A 242 0.90 -9.23 9.12
N ALA A 243 1.12 -7.92 9.12
CA ALA A 243 0.32 -6.98 9.90
C ALA A 243 -0.05 -5.78 9.03
N GLN A 244 -1.31 -5.37 9.14
CA GLN A 244 -1.81 -4.19 8.46
C GLN A 244 -1.30 -2.93 9.14
N SER A 245 -1.23 -1.85 8.37
CA SER A 245 -0.98 -0.53 8.93
C SER A 245 -2.29 0.09 9.44
N THR A 246 -2.20 0.95 10.45
CA THR A 246 -3.35 1.74 10.91
C THR A 246 -3.28 3.12 10.29
N LYS A 247 -4.30 3.54 9.54
CA LYS A 247 -4.36 4.90 9.00
C LYS A 247 -4.51 5.92 10.13
N ILE A 248 -3.72 6.98 10.09
CA ILE A 248 -3.83 8.14 11.01
C ILE A 248 -4.66 9.25 10.37
N ASP A 249 -5.05 9.08 9.11
CA ASP A 249 -5.92 9.99 8.38
C ASP A 249 -7.28 10.06 9.13
N ALA A 250 -7.40 11.01 10.06
CA ALA A 250 -8.64 11.27 10.76
C ALA A 250 -9.57 11.97 9.79
N GLU A 251 -10.62 11.27 9.39
CA GLU A 251 -11.64 11.85 8.51
C GLU A 251 -12.51 12.84 9.30
N ALA A 252 -12.58 14.06 8.81
CA ALA A 252 -13.45 15.10 9.32
C ALA A 252 -14.42 15.56 8.22
N ALA A 253 -15.44 16.31 8.64
CA ALA A 253 -16.33 16.95 7.70
C ALA A 253 -15.74 18.29 7.24
N TYR A 254 -15.79 18.56 5.94
CA TYR A 254 -15.35 19.81 5.32
C TYR A 254 -16.44 20.35 4.41
N ILE A 255 -16.54 21.68 4.28
CA ILE A 255 -17.33 22.33 3.24
C ILE A 255 -16.39 22.59 2.06
N LEU A 256 -16.71 22.02 0.91
CA LEU A 256 -16.02 22.18 -0.36
C LEU A 256 -16.88 23.06 -1.28
N ALA A 257 -16.37 24.22 -1.69
CA ALA A 257 -16.98 25.08 -2.69
C ALA A 257 -16.16 25.05 -4.00
N LEU A 258 -16.83 24.90 -5.14
CA LEU A 258 -16.20 24.76 -6.45
C LEU A 258 -16.49 25.97 -7.34
N LYS A 259 -15.50 26.37 -8.16
CA LYS A 259 -15.61 27.53 -9.06
C LYS A 259 -16.53 27.30 -10.28
N GLY A 260 -16.98 26.08 -10.51
CA GLY A 260 -17.77 25.71 -11.67
C GLY A 260 -18.65 24.48 -11.42
N GLU A 261 -19.68 24.34 -12.26
CA GLU A 261 -20.59 23.21 -12.24
C GLU A 261 -19.94 21.95 -12.81
N GLY A 262 -20.38 20.78 -12.36
CA GLY A 262 -19.93 19.48 -12.87
C GLY A 262 -18.53 19.03 -12.42
N LEU A 263 -17.82 19.82 -11.61
CA LEU A 263 -16.44 19.51 -11.18
C LEU A 263 -16.33 18.54 -9.98
N LEU A 264 -17.45 18.29 -9.30
CA LEU A 264 -17.45 17.54 -8.03
C LEU A 264 -16.98 16.10 -8.20
N GLU A 265 -17.54 15.36 -9.16
CA GLU A 265 -17.21 13.94 -9.33
C GLU A 265 -15.76 13.74 -9.78
N ASP A 266 -15.24 14.60 -10.66
CA ASP A 266 -13.83 14.58 -11.06
C ASP A 266 -12.89 14.73 -9.86
N LEU A 267 -13.18 15.70 -8.98
CA LEU A 267 -12.41 15.93 -7.76
C LEU A 267 -12.57 14.78 -6.76
N ARG A 268 -13.81 14.31 -6.59
CA ARG A 268 -14.15 13.20 -5.68
C ARG A 268 -13.33 11.98 -5.99
N THR A 269 -13.20 11.62 -7.26
CA THR A 269 -12.42 10.45 -7.62
C THR A 269 -10.92 10.74 -7.63
N GLN A 270 -10.49 11.95 -8.01
CA GLN A 270 -9.07 12.29 -7.95
C GLN A 270 -8.51 12.18 -6.53
N TYR A 271 -9.22 12.77 -5.55
CA TYR A 271 -8.73 12.89 -4.17
C TYR A 271 -9.31 11.84 -3.21
N GLY A 272 -10.39 11.18 -3.60
CA GLY A 272 -11.01 10.12 -2.81
C GLY A 272 -11.61 10.64 -1.51
N PHE A 273 -12.64 11.49 -1.60
CA PHE A 273 -13.47 11.91 -0.48
C PHE A 273 -14.91 11.46 -0.68
N ASP A 274 -15.70 11.41 0.39
CA ASP A 274 -17.14 11.12 0.30
C ASP A 274 -17.95 12.42 0.34
N VAL A 275 -19.11 12.45 -0.31
CA VAL A 275 -20.02 13.60 -0.27
C VAL A 275 -21.21 13.26 0.63
N TYR A 276 -21.47 14.10 1.63
CA TYR A 276 -22.58 13.91 2.57
C TYR A 276 -23.86 14.58 2.11
N SER A 277 -23.74 15.86 1.78
CA SER A 277 -24.89 16.71 1.54
C SER A 277 -24.45 17.92 0.74
N GLN A 278 -25.33 18.40 -0.11
CA GLN A 278 -25.16 19.72 -0.69
C GLN A 278 -25.49 20.78 0.37
N VAL A 279 -24.68 21.82 0.49
CA VAL A 279 -25.01 23.00 1.31
C VAL A 279 -25.81 23.99 0.47
N SER A 280 -26.44 24.97 1.12
CA SER A 280 -27.34 25.92 0.45
C SER A 280 -26.65 26.84 -0.57
N ALA A 281 -25.32 26.98 -0.51
CA ALA A 281 -24.56 27.75 -1.49
C ALA A 281 -24.44 26.97 -2.82
N PRO A 282 -24.52 27.66 -3.97
CA PRO A 282 -24.26 27.03 -5.27
C PRO A 282 -22.89 26.37 -5.29
N ASN A 283 -22.79 25.23 -5.95
CA ASN A 283 -21.54 24.48 -6.12
C ASN A 283 -20.79 24.22 -4.81
N SER A 284 -21.51 23.97 -3.73
CA SER A 284 -20.92 23.72 -2.41
C SER A 284 -21.48 22.47 -1.75
N TRP A 285 -20.61 21.66 -1.18
CA TRP A 285 -20.94 20.37 -0.57
C TRP A 285 -20.23 20.17 0.75
N THR A 286 -20.90 19.51 1.69
CA THR A 286 -20.24 18.92 2.85
C THR A 286 -19.64 17.58 2.42
N ILE A 287 -18.34 17.42 2.61
CA ILE A 287 -17.57 16.23 2.26
C ILE A 287 -16.96 15.59 3.49
N LYS A 288 -16.70 14.28 3.44
CA LYS A 288 -15.84 13.54 4.36
C LYS A 288 -14.45 13.43 3.76
N ALA A 289 -13.46 13.99 4.43
CA ALA A 289 -12.10 13.97 3.94
C ALA A 289 -11.13 13.92 5.11
N SER A 290 -9.94 13.36 4.90
CA SER A 290 -8.83 13.60 5.82
C SER A 290 -8.35 15.05 5.70
N ASP A 291 -7.64 15.54 6.72
CA ASP A 291 -7.03 16.87 6.69
C ASP A 291 -6.06 17.05 5.51
N GLU A 292 -5.38 15.99 5.09
CA GLU A 292 -4.52 15.99 3.90
C GLU A 292 -5.33 16.13 2.62
N VAL A 293 -6.44 15.39 2.49
CA VAL A 293 -7.35 15.51 1.34
C VAL A 293 -7.96 16.91 1.27
N ALA A 294 -8.41 17.46 2.40
CA ALA A 294 -8.97 18.81 2.47
C ALA A 294 -7.94 19.88 2.07
N ARG A 295 -6.70 19.79 2.56
CA ARG A 295 -5.60 20.68 2.17
C ARG A 295 -5.20 20.55 0.71
N ALA A 296 -5.25 19.33 0.17
CA ALA A 296 -4.99 19.10 -1.26
C ALA A 296 -6.09 19.74 -2.13
N LEU A 297 -7.36 19.57 -1.75
CA LEU A 297 -8.49 20.22 -2.40
C LEU A 297 -8.39 21.74 -2.37
N GLU A 298 -8.00 22.33 -1.24
CA GLU A 298 -7.84 23.79 -1.09
C GLU A 298 -6.83 24.37 -2.11
N ARG A 299 -5.85 23.59 -2.54
CA ARG A 299 -4.83 23.98 -3.52
C ARG A 299 -5.23 23.73 -4.97
N ASP A 300 -6.32 23.00 -5.22
CA ASP A 300 -6.75 22.67 -6.58
C ASP A 300 -7.33 23.92 -7.27
N PRO A 301 -6.91 24.25 -8.51
CA PRO A 301 -7.37 25.46 -9.19
C PRO A 301 -8.89 25.50 -9.43
N ARG A 302 -9.56 24.36 -9.45
CA ARG A 302 -11.03 24.23 -9.63
C ARG A 302 -11.82 24.52 -8.35
N VAL A 303 -11.15 24.47 -7.20
CA VAL A 303 -11.77 24.67 -5.89
C VAL A 303 -11.74 26.14 -5.54
N GLU A 304 -12.89 26.67 -5.10
CA GLU A 304 -13.02 28.03 -4.58
C GLU A 304 -12.61 28.10 -3.12
N LYS A 305 -13.06 27.12 -2.32
CA LYS A 305 -12.81 27.10 -0.88
C LYS A 305 -12.93 25.68 -0.32
N VAL A 306 -12.11 25.38 0.69
CA VAL A 306 -12.29 24.25 1.60
C VAL A 306 -12.23 24.76 3.01
N GLU A 307 -13.20 24.42 3.86
CA GLU A 307 -13.15 24.78 5.28
C GLU A 307 -13.71 23.67 6.17
N PRO A 308 -13.25 23.53 7.41
CA PRO A 308 -13.83 22.58 8.34
C PRO A 308 -15.33 22.82 8.53
N SER A 309 -16.12 21.76 8.44
CA SER A 309 -17.54 21.81 8.78
C SER A 309 -17.71 21.75 10.29
N LEU A 310 -18.47 22.68 10.86
CA LEU A 310 -18.88 22.64 12.26
C LEU A 310 -19.93 21.53 12.53
N VAL A 311 -20.53 20.99 11.48
CA VAL A 311 -21.41 19.83 11.56
C VAL A 311 -20.54 18.58 11.47
N PRO A 312 -20.44 17.77 12.55
CA PRO A 312 -19.67 16.54 12.50
C PRO A 312 -20.27 15.57 11.49
N PRO A 313 -19.44 14.73 10.86
CA PRO A 313 -19.94 13.69 9.97
C PRO A 313 -20.89 12.77 10.74
N PRO A 314 -22.01 12.33 10.13
CA PRO A 314 -22.88 11.33 10.75
C PRO A 314 -22.06 10.08 11.06
N LEU A 315 -22.22 9.53 12.27
CA LEU A 315 -21.59 8.27 12.65
C LEU A 315 -22.05 7.20 11.67
N SER A 316 -21.10 6.62 10.93
CA SER A 316 -21.34 5.45 10.09
C SER A 316 -21.73 4.30 11.01
N LEU A 317 -22.99 3.85 10.92
CA LEU A 317 -23.48 2.63 11.58
C LEU A 317 -22.96 1.39 10.87
#